data_AF-A0A8J3G9H0-F1
#
_entry.id   AF-A0A8J3G9H0-F1
#
_cell.length_a   1.000
_cell.length_b   1.000
_cell.length_c   1.000
_cell.angle_alpha   90.00
_cell.angle_beta   90.00
_cell.angle_gamma   90.00
#
_symmetry.space_group_name_H-M   'P 1'
#
loop_
_entity.id
_entity.type
_entity.pdbx_description
1 polymer ?
#
loop_
_entity_poly.entity_id
_entity_poly.type
_entity_poly.pdbx_seq_one_letter_code
_entity_poly.pdbx_strand_id
1 'polypeptide(L)'
;MDAAPQNGPTYPNIRRTDEEQKCYHWERPTQQPITTEILHSDERPNVTAVFGTPLAPKGLSGKIRRYAFQYSENSYGHWLLPLLADRVDEIERNNCYNIF
;
A
#
# COMPACT_ATOMS: atom_id res chain seq x y z
N MET A 1 -14.44 -8.02 -49.51
CA MET A 1 -13.14 -8.55 -49.04
C MET A 1 -12.39 -7.38 -48.44
N ASP A 2 -12.57 -7.17 -47.13
CA ASP A 2 -12.10 -6.01 -46.35
C ASP A 2 -10.69 -6.26 -45.81
N ALA A 3 -9.76 -6.57 -46.70
CA ALA A 3 -8.38 -6.91 -46.37
C ALA A 3 -7.44 -5.92 -47.07
N ALA A 4 -7.55 -4.64 -46.72
CA ALA A 4 -6.48 -3.71 -47.02
C ALA A 4 -5.24 -4.15 -46.20
N PRO A 5 -4.07 -4.39 -46.84
CA PRO A 5 -2.86 -4.89 -46.16
C PRO A 5 -2.31 -3.93 -45.09
N GLN A 6 -2.82 -2.70 -45.02
CA GLN A 6 -2.50 -1.71 -43.99
C GLN A 6 -3.35 -1.82 -42.70
N ASN A 7 -4.36 -2.69 -42.64
CA ASN A 7 -5.28 -2.82 -41.50
C ASN A 7 -5.14 -4.19 -40.79
N GLY A 8 -3.90 -4.67 -40.65
CA GLY A 8 -3.59 -5.88 -39.87
C GLY A 8 -3.14 -5.52 -38.45
N PRO A 9 -3.45 -6.33 -37.42
CA PRO A 9 -3.01 -6.09 -36.04
C PRO A 9 -1.47 -6.07 -35.86
N THR A 10 -0.72 -6.49 -36.88
CA THR A 10 0.74 -6.58 -36.92
C THR A 10 1.40 -5.35 -37.56
N TYR A 11 0.64 -4.37 -38.04
CA TYR A 11 1.21 -3.22 -38.75
C TYR A 11 1.93 -2.26 -37.78
N PRO A 12 3.22 -1.91 -37.99
CA PRO A 12 3.97 -1.08 -37.05
C PRO A 12 3.67 0.40 -37.26
N ASN A 13 2.48 0.85 -36.83
CA ASN A 13 2.07 2.26 -36.91
C ASN A 13 2.05 2.93 -35.54
N ILE A 14 3.16 2.89 -34.79
CA ILE A 14 3.32 3.78 -33.63
C ILE A 14 4.68 4.45 -33.73
N ARG A 15 4.70 5.61 -34.39
CA ARG A 15 5.72 6.61 -34.14
C ARG A 15 5.40 7.21 -32.77
N ARG A 16 6.17 6.84 -31.75
CA ARG A 16 6.09 7.50 -30.43
C ARG A 16 6.61 8.91 -30.60
N THR A 17 5.73 9.85 -30.89
CA THR A 17 6.06 11.27 -30.99
C THR A 17 6.10 11.87 -29.58
N ASP A 18 6.92 12.91 -29.33
CA ASP A 18 7.08 13.55 -28.01
C ASP A 18 5.76 14.11 -27.41
N GLU A 19 4.72 14.26 -28.23
CA GLU A 19 3.35 14.61 -27.85
C GLU A 19 2.67 13.54 -26.97
N GLU A 20 3.00 12.24 -27.12
CA GLU A 20 2.49 11.17 -26.25
C GLU A 20 3.11 11.27 -24.83
N GLN A 21 4.34 11.79 -24.73
CA GLN A 21 5.05 11.99 -23.46
C GLN A 21 4.50 13.17 -22.65
N LYS A 22 3.90 14.17 -23.32
CA LYS A 22 3.29 15.33 -22.64
C LYS A 22 2.06 14.96 -21.81
N CYS A 23 1.34 13.91 -22.19
CA CYS A 23 0.16 13.40 -21.48
C CYS A 23 0.50 12.52 -20.25
N TYR A 24 1.79 12.25 -19.98
CA TYR A 24 2.24 11.57 -18.76
C TYR A 24 2.46 12.52 -17.57
N HIS A 25 2.24 13.82 -17.75
CA HIS A 25 2.34 14.81 -16.68
C HIS A 25 1.05 14.80 -15.85
N TRP A 26 0.90 13.79 -14.99
CA TRP A 26 -0.16 13.79 -13.98
C TRP A 26 0.32 14.56 -12.75
N GLU A 27 -0.50 15.49 -12.27
CA GLU A 27 -0.26 16.16 -11.00
C GLU A 27 -0.58 15.19 -9.86
N ARG A 28 0.32 15.08 -8.88
CA ARG A 28 0.06 14.22 -7.72
C ARG A 28 -1.12 14.77 -6.93
N PRO A 29 -2.10 13.94 -6.55
CA PRO A 29 -3.20 14.39 -5.72
C PRO A 29 -2.68 14.87 -4.36
N THR A 30 -3.40 15.84 -3.79
CA THR A 30 -3.13 16.36 -2.45
C THR A 30 -3.10 15.23 -1.43
N GLN A 31 -2.06 15.21 -0.59
CA GLN A 31 -1.96 14.23 0.49
C GLN A 31 -3.00 14.53 1.57
N GLN A 32 -3.65 13.49 2.10
CA GLN A 32 -4.51 13.64 3.27
C GLN A 32 -3.69 14.08 4.50
N PRO A 33 -4.29 14.77 5.48
CA PRO A 33 -3.61 15.11 6.72
C PRO A 33 -3.27 13.86 7.53
N ILE A 34 -2.02 13.76 7.99
CA ILE A 34 -1.55 12.68 8.86
C ILE A 34 -1.96 13.00 10.30
N THR A 35 -3.07 12.41 10.77
CA THR A 35 -3.56 12.60 12.15
C THR A 35 -3.10 11.52 13.12
N THR A 36 -2.58 10.41 12.59
CA THR A 36 -2.26 9.19 13.35
C THR A 36 -0.95 8.63 12.84
N GLU A 37 -0.26 7.85 13.66
CA GLU A 37 0.92 7.07 13.25
C GLU A 37 0.56 6.13 12.10
N ILE A 38 1.30 6.27 10.98
CA ILE A 38 1.16 5.43 9.79
C ILE A 38 2.40 4.55 9.72
N LEU A 39 2.19 3.24 9.78
CA LEU A 39 3.24 2.27 9.57
C LEU A 39 3.31 2.00 8.07
N HIS A 40 4.43 2.36 7.45
CA HIS A 40 4.69 2.13 6.03
C HIS A 40 6.00 1.34 5.88
N SER A 41 6.16 0.70 4.72
CA SER A 41 7.38 -0.03 4.40
C SER A 41 8.59 0.89 4.30
N ASP A 42 9.75 0.42 4.77
CA ASP A 42 11.03 1.15 4.69
C ASP A 42 11.50 1.38 3.24
N GLU A 43 11.09 0.50 2.32
CA GLU A 43 11.45 0.58 0.90
C GLU A 43 10.72 1.71 0.14
N ARG A 44 9.63 2.23 0.73
CA ARG A 44 8.81 3.29 0.13
C ARG A 44 8.62 4.41 1.15
N PRO A 45 9.48 5.43 1.17
CA PRO A 45 9.39 6.52 2.15
C PRO A 45 8.18 7.43 1.93
N ASN A 46 7.49 7.30 0.81
CA ASN A 46 6.35 8.14 0.47
C ASN A 46 5.04 7.44 0.84
N VAL A 47 4.22 8.11 1.64
CA VAL A 47 2.87 7.64 2.00
C VAL A 47 1.92 7.81 0.82
N THR A 48 0.95 6.91 0.70
CA THR A 48 -0.10 7.01 -0.31
C THR A 48 -0.99 8.24 -0.05
N ALA A 49 -1.52 8.84 -1.12
CA ALA A 49 -2.34 10.05 -1.01
C ALA A 49 -3.59 9.85 -0.12
N VAL A 50 -4.15 8.63 -0.14
CA VAL A 50 -5.20 8.13 0.75
C VAL A 50 -4.66 6.88 1.48
N PHE A 51 -4.82 6.81 2.81
CA PHE A 51 -4.36 5.73 3.67
C PHE A 51 -5.42 5.51 4.75
N GLY A 52 -5.63 4.25 5.10
CA GLY A 52 -6.57 3.87 6.14
C GLY A 52 -5.94 2.81 6.99
N THR A 53 -5.91 3.04 8.30
CA THR A 53 -5.54 2.00 9.27
C THR A 53 -6.79 1.66 10.06
N PRO A 54 -7.45 0.52 9.79
CA PRO A 54 -8.70 0.16 10.46
C PRO A 54 -8.52 -0.02 11.98
N LEU A 55 -7.29 -0.29 12.43
CA LEU A 55 -6.93 -0.47 13.83
C LEU A 55 -5.70 0.37 14.15
N ALA A 56 -5.91 1.53 14.77
CA ALA A 56 -4.80 2.33 15.26
C ALA A 56 -3.92 1.48 16.21
N PRO A 57 -2.59 1.47 16.06
CA PRO A 57 -1.71 0.64 16.87
C PRO A 57 -1.80 1.04 18.35
N LYS A 58 -2.49 0.22 19.14
CA LYS A 58 -2.70 0.40 20.58
C LYS A 58 -2.16 -0.82 21.33
N GLY A 59 -1.84 -0.65 22.62
CA GLY A 59 -1.41 -1.76 23.46
C GLY A 59 -0.13 -2.47 22.99
N LEU A 60 -0.05 -3.76 23.31
CA LEU A 60 1.02 -4.68 22.94
C LEU A 60 0.94 -5.04 21.45
N SER A 61 -0.26 -5.25 20.90
CA SER A 61 -0.46 -5.51 19.47
C SER A 61 0.12 -4.39 18.60
N GLY A 62 -0.03 -3.12 19.01
CA GLY A 62 0.57 -1.96 18.35
C GLY A 62 2.10 -1.96 18.39
N LYS A 63 2.73 -2.40 19.49
CA LYS A 63 4.20 -2.52 19.57
C LYS A 63 4.74 -3.59 18.64
N ILE A 64 4.04 -4.73 18.53
CA ILE A 64 4.41 -5.80 17.60
C ILE A 64 4.31 -5.31 16.16
N ARG A 65 3.26 -4.57 15.81
CA ARG A 65 3.14 -3.94 14.48
C ARG A 65 4.30 -2.98 14.22
N ARG A 66 4.63 -2.06 15.14
CA ARG A 66 5.79 -1.15 14.98
C ARG A 66 7.10 -1.90 14.72
N TYR A 67 7.31 -3.03 15.38
CA TYR A 67 8.50 -3.85 15.19
C TYR A 67 8.48 -4.60 13.86
N ALA A 68 7.31 -5.07 13.40
CA ALA A 68 7.14 -5.73 12.11
C ALA A 68 7.54 -4.82 10.93
N PHE A 69 7.14 -3.55 10.95
CA PHE A 69 7.42 -2.60 9.88
C PHE A 69 8.87 -2.09 9.84
N GLN A 70 9.71 -2.44 10.82
CA GLN A 70 11.16 -2.22 10.75
C GLN A 70 11.88 -3.24 9.87
N TYR A 71 11.23 -4.36 9.54
CA TYR A 71 11.78 -5.37 8.66
C TYR A 71 11.44 -5.05 7.19
N SER A 72 12.42 -5.24 6.29
CA SER A 72 12.21 -5.19 4.83
C SER A 72 11.17 -6.22 4.39
N GLU A 73 10.45 -5.93 3.31
CA GLU A 73 9.35 -6.75 2.78
C GLU A 73 9.80 -8.18 2.39
N ASN A 74 11.11 -8.37 2.16
CA ASN A 74 11.69 -9.69 1.89
C ASN A 74 11.90 -10.55 3.16
N SER A 75 11.69 -9.98 4.34
CA SER A 75 11.80 -10.70 5.61
C SER A 75 10.46 -11.34 5.99
N TYR A 76 10.50 -12.59 6.41
CA TYR A 76 9.35 -13.25 7.04
C TYR A 76 8.81 -12.48 8.23
N GLY A 77 9.65 -11.67 8.89
CA GLY A 77 9.23 -10.83 10.00
C GLY A 77 8.16 -9.80 9.63
N HIS A 78 8.26 -9.23 8.43
CA HIS A 78 7.28 -8.26 7.93
C HIS A 78 5.87 -8.86 7.78
N TRP A 79 5.80 -10.17 7.50
CA TRP A 79 4.54 -10.88 7.23
C TRP A 79 4.00 -11.64 8.44
N LEU A 80 4.87 -12.26 9.24
CA LEU A 80 4.47 -13.11 10.36
C LEU A 80 4.16 -12.31 11.63
N LEU A 81 4.86 -11.20 11.88
CA LEU A 81 4.63 -10.41 13.08
C LEU A 81 3.28 -9.68 13.07
N PRO A 82 2.76 -9.14 11.96
CA PRO A 82 1.40 -8.60 11.93
C PRO A 82 0.35 -9.65 12.25
N LEU A 83 0.50 -10.90 11.78
CA LEU A 83 -0.40 -12.00 12.14
C LEU A 83 -0.38 -12.30 13.64
N LEU A 84 0.81 -12.27 14.26
CA LEU A 84 0.93 -12.40 15.71
C LEU A 84 0.23 -11.23 16.42
N ALA A 85 0.42 -10.01 15.92
CA ALA A 85 -0.21 -8.82 16.47
C ALA A 85 -1.74 -8.90 16.43
N ASP A 86 -2.32 -9.48 15.37
CA ASP A 86 -3.78 -9.67 15.28
C ASP A 86 -4.30 -10.63 16.36
N ARG A 87 -3.57 -11.72 16.66
CA ARG A 87 -3.92 -12.64 17.76
C ARG A 87 -3.81 -11.99 19.12
N VAL A 88 -2.82 -11.12 19.31
CA VAL A 88 -2.67 -10.37 20.57
C VAL A 88 -3.80 -9.35 20.70
N ASP A 89 -4.18 -8.64 19.62
CA ASP A 89 -5.25 -7.65 19.63
C ASP A 89 -6.61 -8.27 20.00
N GLU A 90 -6.90 -9.49 19.52
CA GLU A 90 -8.11 -10.22 19.90
C GLU A 90 -8.18 -10.48 21.41
N ILE A 91 -7.07 -10.89 22.02
CA ILE A 91 -7.00 -11.12 23.47
C ILE A 91 -7.10 -9.80 24.23
N GLU A 92 -6.38 -8.76 23.79
CA GLU A 92 -6.42 -7.43 24.41
C GLU A 92 -7.84 -6.84 24.40
N ARG A 93 -8.57 -7.01 23.31
CA ARG A 93 -9.94 -6.51 23.17
C ARG A 93 -10.95 -7.33 23.97
N ASN A 94 -10.81 -8.66 23.97
CA ASN A 94 -11.72 -9.54 24.69
C ASN A 94 -11.52 -9.47 26.22
N ASN A 95 -10.29 -9.25 26.69
CA ASN A 95 -10.00 -9.15 28.12
C ASN A 95 -10.55 -7.86 28.74
N CYS A 96 -10.81 -6.82 27.93
CA CYS A 96 -11.50 -5.60 28.37
C CYS A 96 -13.02 -5.79 28.55
N TYR A 97 -13.62 -6.85 27.99
CA TYR A 97 -15.05 -7.16 28.18
C TYR A 97 -15.34 -8.03 29.42
N ASN A 98 -14.31 -8.54 30.10
CA ASN A 98 -14.45 -9.47 31.23
C ASN A 98 -14.16 -8.81 32.60
N ILE A 99 -14.27 -7.47 32.67
CA ILE A 99 -14.01 -6.65 33.87
C ILE A 99 -15.25 -5.82 34.30
N PHE A 100 -16.44 -6.15 33.80
CA PHE A 100 -17.71 -5.69 34.38
C PHE A 100 -18.64 -6.87 34.67
#